data_AF-A0A2M9KDZ7-F1
#
_entry.id   AF-A0A2M9KDZ7-F1
#
_cell.length_a   1.000
_cell.length_b   1.000
_cell.length_c   1.000
_cell.angle_alpha   90.00
_cell.angle_beta   90.00
_cell.angle_gamma   90.00
#
_symmetry.space_group_name_H-M   'P 1'
#
loop_
_entity.id
_entity.type
_entity.pdbx_description
1 polymer ?
#
loop_
_entity_poly.entity_id
_entity_poly.type
_entity_poly.pdbx_seq_one_letter_code
_entity_poly.pdbx_strand_id
1 'polypeptide(L)'
;MTEHEDEPEYKSAADRARQYEAMAARYIKKALAGEAGAAQMAQTFASLAAAARMERMDWRMRVLGDQLGDVKKAMEGLRRKLPER
;
A
#
# COMPACT_ATOMS: atom_id res chain seq x y z
N MET A 1 27.51 15.87 -16.15
CA MET A 1 26.69 15.38 -15.04
C MET A 1 25.31 15.96 -15.26
N THR A 2 24.40 15.18 -15.86
CA THR A 2 23.01 15.60 -16.05
C THR A 2 22.26 15.24 -14.78
N GLU A 3 21.92 16.26 -14.01
CA GLU A 3 21.03 16.20 -12.87
C GLU A 3 19.65 15.81 -13.39
N HIS A 4 19.22 14.58 -13.11
CA HIS A 4 17.82 14.18 -13.25
C HIS A 4 17.08 14.68 -11.99
N GLU A 5 16.83 15.98 -11.94
CA GLU A 5 15.81 16.55 -11.06
C GLU A 5 14.42 16.19 -11.61
N ASP A 6 13.49 15.97 -10.67
CA ASP A 6 12.07 15.62 -10.85
C ASP A 6 11.74 14.13 -11.10
N GLU A 7 12.11 13.28 -10.13
CA GLU A 7 11.30 12.08 -9.86
C GLU A 7 9.88 12.53 -9.47
N PRO A 8 8.82 12.04 -10.16
CA PRO A 8 7.47 12.41 -9.82
C PRO A 8 7.16 11.88 -8.42
N GLU A 9 6.97 12.82 -7.49
CA GLU A 9 6.38 12.69 -6.16
C GLU A 9 5.75 11.30 -5.96
N TYR A 10 6.44 10.42 -5.22
CA TYR A 10 6.09 9.00 -5.06
C TYR A 10 4.65 8.90 -4.52
N LYS A 11 3.66 8.81 -5.43
CA LYS A 11 2.25 8.75 -5.07
C LYS A 11 2.07 7.61 -4.07
N SER A 12 1.55 7.94 -2.90
CA SER A 12 1.29 6.96 -1.84
C SER A 12 0.55 5.76 -2.43
N ALA A 13 0.88 4.55 -1.98
CA ALA A 13 0.18 3.33 -2.41
C ALA A 13 -1.35 3.44 -2.24
N ALA A 14 -1.81 4.27 -1.29
CA ALA A 14 -3.21 4.63 -1.12
C ALA A 14 -3.79 5.45 -2.29
N ASP A 15 -3.05 6.44 -2.80
CA ASP A 15 -3.49 7.30 -3.89
C ASP A 15 -3.48 6.57 -5.23
N ARG A 16 -2.48 5.69 -5.45
CA ARG A 16 -2.48 4.77 -6.59
C ARG A 16 -3.68 3.82 -6.54
N ALA A 17 -3.97 3.23 -5.38
CA ALA A 17 -5.15 2.39 -5.22
C ALA A 17 -6.45 3.12 -5.58
N ARG A 18 -6.66 4.34 -5.07
CA ARG A 18 -7.85 5.16 -5.40
C ARG A 18 -7.96 5.49 -6.89
N GLN A 19 -6.84 5.80 -7.53
CA GLN A 19 -6.82 6.09 -8.97
C GLN A 19 -7.23 4.86 -9.80
N TYR A 20 -6.71 3.69 -9.45
CA TYR A 20 -7.10 2.45 -10.11
C TYR A 20 -8.57 2.08 -9.87
N GLU A 21 -9.11 2.31 -8.68
CA GLU A 21 -10.55 2.12 -8.42
C GLU A 21 -11.43 3.04 -9.26
N ALA A 22 -11.05 4.31 -9.39
CA ALA A 22 -11.77 5.25 -10.23
C ALA A 22 -11.74 4.81 -11.71
N MET A 23 -10.61 4.28 -12.19
CA MET A 23 -10.48 3.73 -13.53
C MET A 23 -11.32 2.47 -13.72
N ALA A 24 -11.29 1.54 -12.76
CA ALA A 24 -12.13 0.35 -12.77
C ALA A 24 -13.62 0.73 -12.87
N ALA A 25 -14.09 1.68 -12.05
CA ALA A 25 -15.46 2.16 -12.07
C ALA A 25 -15.86 2.79 -13.42
N ARG A 26 -14.94 3.52 -14.07
CA ARG A 26 -15.17 4.08 -15.41
C ARG A 26 -15.31 2.97 -16.45
N TYR A 27 -14.46 1.96 -16.42
CA TYR A 27 -14.54 0.85 -17.36
C TYR A 27 -15.74 -0.08 -17.11
N ILE A 28 -16.22 -0.20 -15.87
CA ILE A 28 -17.49 -0.88 -15.58
C ILE A 28 -18.64 -0.16 -16.29
N LYS A 29 -18.71 1.18 -16.20
CA LYS A 29 -19.75 1.97 -16.91
C LYS A 29 -19.69 1.73 -18.42
N LYS A 30 -18.49 1.69 -19.00
CA LYS A 30 -18.27 1.38 -20.42
C LYS A 30 -18.69 -0.04 -20.80
N ALA A 31 -18.39 -1.02 -19.96
CA ALA A 31 -18.81 -2.40 -20.16
C ALA A 31 -20.33 -2.54 -20.13
N LEU A 32 -21.00 -1.84 -19.21
CA LEU A 32 -22.47 -1.77 -19.15
C LEU A 32 -23.08 -1.09 -20.38
N ALA A 33 -22.34 -0.19 -21.03
CA ALA A 33 -22.73 0.41 -22.31
C ALA A 33 -22.43 -0.48 -23.53
N GLY A 34 -21.89 -1.69 -23.33
CA GLY A 34 -21.56 -2.64 -24.40
C GLY A 34 -20.20 -2.39 -25.07
N GLU A 35 -19.33 -1.56 -24.49
CA GLU A 35 -17.99 -1.33 -25.02
C GLU A 35 -17.14 -2.61 -24.91
N ALA A 36 -16.73 -3.16 -26.06
CA ALA A 36 -15.93 -4.37 -26.12
C ALA A 36 -14.60 -4.21 -25.37
N GLY A 37 -14.23 -5.21 -24.58
CA GLY A 37 -12.99 -5.20 -23.79
C GLY A 37 -13.01 -4.33 -22.53
N ALA A 38 -14.06 -3.52 -22.30
CA ALA A 38 -14.15 -2.69 -21.11
C ALA A 38 -14.28 -3.52 -19.82
N ALA A 39 -14.91 -4.69 -19.85
CA ALA A 39 -14.98 -5.60 -18.71
C ALA A 39 -13.58 -6.10 -18.29
N GLN A 40 -12.73 -6.44 -19.27
CA GLN A 40 -11.36 -6.87 -19.01
C GLN A 40 -10.53 -5.72 -18.41
N MET A 41 -10.65 -4.51 -18.95
CA MET A 41 -9.97 -3.33 -18.40
C MET A 41 -10.43 -3.02 -16.98
N ALA A 42 -11.73 -3.11 -16.69
CA ALA A 42 -12.26 -2.95 -15.35
C ALA A 42 -11.64 -3.94 -14.36
N GLN A 43 -11.54 -5.21 -14.75
CA GLN A 43 -10.92 -6.24 -13.95
C GLN A 43 -9.42 -5.96 -13.71
N THR A 44 -8.67 -5.57 -14.75
CA THR A 44 -7.26 -5.22 -14.62
C THR A 44 -7.04 -4.09 -13.62
N PHE A 45 -7.81 -3.01 -13.72
CA PHE A 45 -7.70 -1.89 -12.79
C PHE A 45 -8.13 -2.28 -11.37
N ALA A 46 -9.13 -3.14 -11.20
CA ALA A 46 -9.49 -3.67 -9.88
C ALA A 46 -8.34 -4.49 -9.26
N SER A 47 -7.67 -5.34 -10.05
CA SER A 47 -6.48 -6.10 -9.59
C SER A 47 -5.33 -5.19 -9.19
N LEU A 48 -5.08 -4.12 -9.95
CA LEU A 48 -4.04 -3.13 -9.61
C LEU A 48 -4.37 -2.36 -8.33
N ALA A 49 -5.64 -2.01 -8.11
CA ALA A 49 -6.09 -1.39 -6.87
C ALA A 49 -5.90 -2.31 -5.65
N ALA A 50 -6.17 -3.61 -5.81
CA ALA A 50 -5.94 -4.61 -4.77
C ALA A 50 -4.44 -4.77 -4.45
N ALA A 51 -3.59 -4.86 -5.47
CA ALA A 51 -2.14 -4.96 -5.30
C ALA A 51 -1.55 -3.75 -4.56
N ALA A 52 -1.96 -2.53 -4.92
CA ALA A 52 -1.51 -1.32 -4.23
C ALA A 52 -1.94 -1.27 -2.75
N ARG A 53 -3.11 -1.82 -2.40
CA ARG A 53 -3.52 -1.97 -0.99
C ARG A 53 -2.70 -2.99 -0.24
N MET A 54 -2.36 -4.11 -0.89
CA MET A 54 -1.51 -5.14 -0.30
C MET A 54 -0.11 -4.59 -0.02
N GLU A 55 0.47 -3.84 -0.95
CA GLU A 55 1.76 -3.15 -0.76
C GLU A 55 1.74 -2.24 0.48
N ARG A 56 0.66 -1.46 0.63
CA ARG A 56 0.47 -0.60 1.81
C ARG A 56 0.34 -1.39 3.10
N MET A 57 -0.37 -2.52 3.09
CA MET A 57 -0.55 -3.35 4.28
C MET A 57 0.76 -4.04 4.67
N ASP A 58 1.50 -4.55 3.71
CA ASP A 58 2.81 -5.15 3.95
C ASP A 58 3.78 -4.16 4.60
N TRP A 59 3.84 -2.93 4.08
CA TRP A 59 4.63 -1.86 4.69
C TRP A 59 4.20 -1.57 6.13
N ARG A 60 2.90 -1.47 6.40
CA ARG A 60 2.38 -1.25 7.77
C ARG A 60 2.74 -2.40 8.71
N MET A 61 2.66 -3.64 8.25
CA MET A 61 3.01 -4.81 9.05
C MET A 61 4.50 -4.81 9.41
N ARG A 62 5.38 -4.42 8.49
CA ARG A 62 6.81 -4.25 8.77
C ARG A 62 7.06 -3.21 9.85
N VAL A 63 6.49 -2.01 9.71
CA VAL A 63 6.64 -0.92 10.69
C VAL A 63 6.13 -1.34 12.08
N LEU A 64 4.97 -2.00 12.15
CA LEU A 64 4.45 -2.50 13.42
C LEU A 64 5.34 -3.58 14.03
N GLY A 65 5.93 -4.45 13.20
CA GLY A 65 6.91 -5.45 13.64
C GLY A 65 8.15 -4.82 14.26
N ASP A 66 8.70 -3.78 13.63
CA ASP A 66 9.85 -3.03 14.13
C ASP A 66 9.53 -2.35 15.47
N GLN A 67 8.39 -1.65 15.56
CA GLN A 67 7.92 -1.02 16.80
C GLN A 67 7.73 -2.05 17.94
N LEU A 68 7.17 -3.21 17.63
CA LEU A 68 7.01 -4.28 18.61
C LEU A 68 8.37 -4.81 19.09
N GLY A 69 9.35 -4.92 18.18
CA GLY A 69 10.73 -5.27 18.51
C GLY A 69 11.39 -4.28 19.46
N ASP A 70 11.19 -2.98 19.24
CA ASP A 70 11.72 -1.93 20.11
C ASP A 70 11.07 -1.93 21.50
N VAL A 71 9.75 -2.11 21.57
CA VAL A 71 9.04 -2.27 22.85
C VAL A 71 9.55 -3.49 23.62
N LYS A 72 9.78 -4.62 22.94
CA LYS A 72 10.34 -5.82 23.57
C LYS A 72 11.72 -5.56 24.16
N LYS A 73 12.63 -4.89 23.42
CA LYS A 73 13.96 -4.52 23.92
C LYS A 73 13.88 -3.61 25.14
N ALA A 74 12.99 -2.62 25.12
CA ALA A 74 12.77 -1.72 26.25
C ALA A 74 12.31 -2.49 27.50
N MET A 75 11.33 -3.39 27.34
CA MET A 75 10.83 -4.25 28.43
C MET A 75 11.91 -5.19 28.98
N GLU A 76 12.72 -5.80 28.12
CA GLU A 76 13.85 -6.62 28.57
C GLU A 76 14.88 -5.80 29.34
N GLY A 77 15.20 -4.59 28.88
CA GLY A 77 16.10 -3.68 29.58
C GLY A 77 15.55 -3.27 30.95
N LEU A 78 14.24 -3.07 31.05
CA LEU A 78 13.56 -2.73 32.30
C LEU A 78 13.55 -3.91 33.28
N ARG A 79 13.28 -5.12 32.78
CA ARG A 79 13.34 -6.36 33.57
C ARG A 79 14.74 -6.61 34.15
N ARG A 80 15.80 -6.42 33.36
CA ARG A 80 17.19 -6.60 33.83
C ARG A 80 17.60 -5.59 34.92
N LYS A 81 16.95 -4.42 34.96
CA LYS A 81 17.22 -3.36 35.94
C LYS A 81 16.38 -3.50 37.22
N LEU A 82 15.32 -4.29 37.18
CA LEU A 82 14.53 -4.61 38.37
C LEU A 82 15.21 -5.75 39.14
N PRO A 83 15.52 -5.57 40.44
CA PRO A 83 16.05 -6.66 41.24
C PRO A 83 14.99 -7.77 41.35
N GLU A 84 15.42 -9.03 41.16
CA GLU A 84 14.59 -10.19 41.46
C GLU A 84 14.15 -10.08 42.92
N ARG A 85 12.83 -9.97 43.13
CA ARG A 85 12.21 -9.96 44.45
C ARG A 85 11.88 -11.37 44.88
#